data_AF-A0A9Q1QRR4-F1
#
_entry.id   AF-A0A9Q1QRR4-F1
#
_cell.length_a   1.000
_cell.length_b   1.000
_cell.length_c   1.000
_cell.angle_alpha   90.00
_cell.angle_beta   90.00
_cell.angle_gamma   90.00
#
_symmetry.space_group_name_H-M   'P 1'
#
loop_
_entity.id
_entity.type
_entity.pdbx_description
1 polymer ?
#
loop_
_entity_poly.entity_id
_entity_poly.type
_entity_poly.pdbx_seq_one_letter_code
_entity_poly.pdbx_strand_id
1 'polypeptide(L)'
;MRNIATCYSEHAVRVSDSYCSGPLNKSYVSPNSIPAVQSAVSQTFKANIDAEKRLLVTVTWCNKLICQGFFLKLSRTNHPTTTGSHHRQMGKPKGSRRVGFEENGPANVQVCWDLSSARFESGPEPLGSFYIVILLADSQTALFLGDMEDNPNVRNLVSGYDIRTLSLVSQYEHFNGQGSNPISTRVRFGGSGSEHEIMIKCGPEEDGPRSPVLSISIDEKRVVRVKRLQWNFRGNQLKDIT
;
A
#
# COMPACT_ATOMS: atom_id res chain seq x y z
N MET A 1 -48.36 -33.39 40.42
CA MET A 1 -49.14 -33.67 39.19
C MET A 1 -49.40 -32.36 38.46
N ARG A 2 -48.74 -32.14 37.32
CA ARG A 2 -49.19 -31.32 36.17
C ARG A 2 -48.16 -31.53 35.06
N ASN A 3 -48.55 -32.31 34.05
CA ASN A 3 -47.82 -32.54 32.80
C ASN A 3 -47.92 -31.28 31.94
N ILE A 4 -46.80 -30.82 31.37
CA ILE A 4 -46.80 -29.85 30.28
C ILE A 4 -46.58 -30.63 28.99
N ALA A 5 -47.57 -30.58 28.11
CA ALA A 5 -47.56 -31.23 26.82
C ALA A 5 -46.51 -30.59 25.89
N THR A 6 -45.66 -31.40 25.29
CA THR A 6 -44.78 -31.02 24.19
C THR A 6 -45.50 -31.22 22.85
N CYS A 7 -45.84 -30.13 22.18
CA CYS A 7 -46.22 -30.15 20.77
C CYS A 7 -44.93 -30.20 19.93
N TYR A 8 -44.65 -31.33 19.30
CA TYR A 8 -43.57 -31.46 18.32
C TYR A 8 -44.05 -30.93 16.96
N SER A 9 -43.36 -29.92 16.44
CA SER A 9 -43.41 -29.52 15.03
C SER A 9 -42.29 -30.25 14.29
N GLU A 10 -42.62 -31.00 13.24
CA GLU A 10 -41.68 -31.80 12.45
C GLU A 10 -40.71 -30.96 11.58
N HIS A 11 -40.76 -29.63 11.67
CA HIS A 11 -39.88 -28.71 10.92
C HIS A 11 -39.08 -27.78 11.84
N ALA A 12 -39.00 -28.07 13.14
CA ALA A 12 -38.18 -27.28 14.06
C ALA A 12 -36.68 -27.60 13.86
N VAL A 13 -35.95 -26.67 13.27
CA VAL A 13 -34.48 -26.71 13.29
C VAL A 13 -34.03 -26.57 14.74
N ARG A 14 -33.36 -27.60 15.26
CA ARG A 14 -32.62 -27.53 16.52
C ARG A 14 -31.52 -26.49 16.37
N VAL A 15 -31.76 -25.27 16.84
CA VAL A 15 -30.68 -24.36 17.18
C VAL A 15 -30.03 -24.96 18.42
N SER A 16 -28.84 -25.53 18.27
CA SER A 16 -28.05 -25.96 19.42
C SER A 16 -27.78 -24.73 20.28
N ASP A 17 -28.48 -24.62 21.40
CA ASP A 17 -28.14 -23.72 22.49
C ASP A 17 -26.79 -24.16 23.05
N SER A 18 -25.72 -23.72 22.40
CA SER A 18 -24.39 -23.74 22.99
C SER A 18 -24.39 -22.74 24.14
N TYR A 19 -24.76 -23.26 25.30
CA TYR A 19 -24.66 -22.57 26.59
C TYR A 19 -23.32 -21.86 26.69
N CYS A 20 -23.41 -20.53 26.75
CA CYS A 20 -22.49 -19.60 27.39
C CYS A 20 -21.11 -20.19 27.71
N SER A 21 -20.21 -20.14 26.73
CA SER A 21 -18.80 -20.01 27.08
C SER A 21 -18.62 -18.62 27.69
N GLY A 22 -18.14 -18.55 28.94
CA GLY A 22 -17.79 -17.30 29.62
C GLY A 22 -16.78 -16.46 28.82
N PRO A 23 -16.39 -15.26 29.26
CA PRO A 23 -15.57 -14.35 28.45
C PRO A 23 -14.21 -14.98 28.13
N LEU A 24 -14.12 -15.66 26.98
CA LEU A 24 -12.89 -16.17 26.42
C LEU A 24 -12.16 -14.95 25.84
N ASN A 25 -11.36 -14.32 26.70
CA ASN A 25 -10.25 -13.44 26.32
C ASN A 25 -9.13 -14.22 25.59
N LYS A 26 -9.48 -15.19 24.74
CA LYS A 26 -8.55 -15.82 23.81
C LYS A 26 -8.80 -15.22 22.45
N SER A 27 -8.00 -14.22 22.08
CA SER A 27 -7.77 -13.92 20.67
C SER A 27 -7.43 -15.23 19.98
N TYR A 28 -8.20 -15.64 18.98
CA TYR A 28 -7.87 -16.78 18.14
C TYR A 28 -6.49 -16.53 17.50
N VAL A 29 -5.44 -17.12 18.07
CA VAL A 29 -4.13 -17.21 17.44
C VAL A 29 -4.18 -18.49 16.62
N SER A 30 -4.28 -18.34 15.29
CA SER A 30 -4.11 -19.49 14.39
C SER A 30 -2.70 -20.04 14.57
N PRO A 31 -2.52 -21.33 14.90
CA PRO A 31 -1.19 -21.92 15.08
C PRO A 31 -0.38 -22.01 13.78
N ASN A 32 -1.01 -21.80 12.62
CA ASN A 32 -0.36 -21.67 11.32
C ASN A 32 -0.42 -20.22 10.85
N SER A 33 0.37 -19.34 11.48
CA SER A 33 0.41 -17.93 11.10
C SER A 33 1.36 -17.73 9.92
N ILE A 34 0.81 -17.42 8.75
CA ILE A 34 1.62 -17.02 7.58
C ILE A 34 2.35 -15.71 7.94
N PRO A 35 3.68 -15.62 7.78
CA PRO A 35 4.43 -14.38 7.99
C PRO A 35 3.78 -13.21 7.26
N ALA A 36 3.86 -12.00 7.82
CA ALA A 36 3.39 -10.83 7.10
C ALA A 36 4.26 -10.62 5.84
N VAL A 37 3.63 -10.61 4.67
CA VAL A 37 4.31 -10.42 3.38
C VAL A 37 3.98 -9.03 2.86
N GLN A 38 5.01 -8.27 2.50
CA GLN A 38 4.83 -6.99 1.83
C GLN A 38 4.21 -7.22 0.44
N SER A 39 3.04 -6.64 0.21
CA SER A 39 2.22 -6.88 -0.98
C SER A 39 2.18 -5.69 -1.94
N ALA A 40 2.31 -4.47 -1.41
CA ALA A 40 2.44 -3.26 -2.21
C ALA A 40 3.27 -2.21 -1.48
N VAL A 41 3.96 -1.37 -2.25
CA VAL A 41 4.68 -0.19 -1.78
C VAL A 41 4.24 0.99 -2.62
N SER A 42 3.76 2.06 -1.99
CA SER A 42 3.36 3.30 -2.65
C SER A 42 4.31 4.43 -2.26
N GLN A 43 4.97 5.02 -3.24
CA GLN A 43 5.87 6.14 -3.07
C GLN A 43 5.28 7.36 -3.78
N THR A 44 5.17 8.47 -3.06
CA THR A 44 4.77 9.75 -3.63
C THR A 44 5.99 10.67 -3.72
N PHE A 45 6.23 11.14 -4.93
CA PHE A 45 7.28 12.07 -5.28
C PHE A 45 6.68 13.42 -5.62
N LYS A 46 7.44 14.47 -5.35
CA LYS A 46 7.13 15.85 -5.70
C LYS A 46 8.16 16.35 -6.70
N ALA A 47 7.69 16.98 -7.77
CA ALA A 47 8.49 17.74 -8.71
C ALA A 47 7.99 19.18 -8.81
N ASN A 48 8.92 20.13 -8.87
CA ASN A 48 8.63 21.51 -9.22
C ASN A 48 8.76 21.64 -10.74
N ILE A 49 7.65 21.91 -11.42
CA ILE A 49 7.62 22.08 -12.89
C ILE A 49 7.91 23.53 -13.26
N ASP A 50 7.37 24.46 -12.46
CA ASP A 50 7.61 25.90 -12.56
C ASP A 50 7.46 26.52 -11.15
N ALA A 51 7.74 27.81 -10.99
CA ALA A 51 7.70 28.52 -9.70
C ALA A 51 6.40 28.30 -8.91
N GLU A 52 5.27 28.20 -9.62
CA GLU A 52 3.95 28.03 -9.02
C GLU A 52 3.35 26.64 -9.21
N LYS A 53 3.91 25.81 -10.08
CA LYS A 53 3.32 24.51 -10.49
C LYS A 53 4.09 23.36 -9.88
N ARG A 54 3.45 22.62 -8.98
CA ARG A 54 3.99 21.37 -8.43
C ARG A 54 3.19 20.18 -8.94
N LEU A 55 3.93 19.11 -9.23
CA LEU A 55 3.39 17.83 -9.64
C LEU A 55 3.70 16.80 -8.55
N LEU A 56 2.66 16.10 -8.11
CA LEU A 56 2.77 14.90 -7.31
C LEU A 56 2.66 13.68 -8.22
N VAL A 57 3.64 12.78 -8.10
CA VAL A 57 3.71 11.50 -8.81
C VAL A 57 3.67 10.40 -7.77
N THR A 58 2.61 9.61 -7.73
CA THR A 58 2.55 8.43 -6.86
C THR A 58 2.72 7.17 -7.70
N VAL A 59 3.74 6.39 -7.37
CA VAL A 59 3.99 5.06 -7.94
C VAL A 59 3.62 4.03 -6.89
N THR A 60 2.72 3.12 -7.22
CA THR A 60 2.37 1.98 -6.37
C THR A 60 2.87 0.71 -7.02
N TRP A 61 3.94 0.15 -6.49
CA TRP A 61 4.47 -1.16 -6.83
C TRP A 61 3.60 -2.23 -6.16
N CYS A 62 3.20 -3.25 -6.92
CA CYS A 62 2.45 -4.36 -6.37
C CYS A 62 2.94 -5.69 -6.94
N ASN A 63 3.01 -6.70 -6.08
CA ASN A 63 3.25 -8.07 -6.49
C ASN A 63 1.91 -8.81 -6.49
N LYS A 64 1.36 -9.07 -7.68
CA LYS A 64 0.33 -10.11 -7.82
C LYS A 64 1.07 -11.35 -8.28
N LEU A 65 0.74 -12.51 -7.71
CA LEU A 65 1.34 -13.86 -7.89
C LEU A 65 1.79 -14.27 -9.31
N ILE A 66 1.43 -13.51 -10.36
CA ILE A 66 1.65 -13.81 -11.77
C ILE A 66 2.29 -12.62 -12.54
N CYS A 67 2.23 -11.38 -12.04
CA CYS A 67 2.79 -10.21 -12.76
C CYS A 67 3.33 -9.13 -11.81
N GLN A 68 4.59 -8.75 -12.02
CA GLN A 68 5.17 -7.52 -11.49
C GLN A 68 4.65 -6.33 -12.31
N GLY A 69 4.24 -5.27 -11.63
CA GLY A 69 3.75 -4.06 -12.28
C GLY A 69 3.57 -2.93 -11.28
N PHE A 70 3.21 -1.78 -11.80
CA PHE A 70 2.94 -0.60 -11.00
C PHE A 70 1.66 0.10 -11.41
N PHE A 71 1.13 0.88 -10.49
CA PHE A 71 0.13 1.89 -10.76
C PHE A 71 0.79 3.25 -10.69
N LEU A 72 0.44 4.13 -11.63
CA LEU A 72 0.86 5.52 -11.60
C LEU A 72 -0.36 6.41 -11.34
N LYS A 73 -0.19 7.37 -10.43
CA LYS A 73 -1.12 8.47 -10.20
C LYS A 73 -0.36 9.79 -10.33
N LEU A 74 -0.97 10.74 -11.03
CA LEU A 74 -0.45 12.08 -11.23
C LEU A 74 -1.46 13.09 -10.67
N SER A 75 -0.98 14.12 -9.98
CA SER A 75 -1.84 15.17 -9.41
C SER A 75 -1.12 16.51 -9.35
N ARG A 76 -1.74 17.57 -9.88
CA ARG A 76 -1.22 18.95 -9.79
C ARG A 76 -1.76 19.64 -8.55
N THR A 77 -0.93 20.39 -7.84
CA THR A 77 -1.31 21.04 -6.57
C THR A 77 -2.12 22.32 -6.72
N ASN A 78 -2.34 22.79 -7.96
CA ASN A 78 -2.87 24.13 -8.22
C ASN A 78 -4.40 24.18 -8.33
N HIS A 79 -5.08 23.04 -8.22
CA HIS A 79 -6.53 22.97 -8.16
C HIS A 79 -6.98 22.32 -6.86
N PRO A 80 -7.76 23.03 -6.02
CA PRO A 80 -8.54 22.35 -5.00
C PRO A 80 -9.63 21.58 -5.74
N THR A 81 -9.88 20.34 -5.35
CA THR A 81 -10.96 19.49 -5.89
C THR A 81 -10.72 18.90 -7.28
N THR A 82 -10.01 17.77 -7.33
CA THR A 82 -10.51 16.62 -8.10
C THR A 82 -10.07 15.34 -7.42
N THR A 83 -10.98 14.75 -6.65
CA THR A 83 -10.94 13.35 -6.22
C THR A 83 -11.20 12.45 -7.42
N GLY A 84 -10.31 12.50 -8.40
CA GLY A 84 -10.27 11.62 -9.58
C GLY A 84 -8.93 10.89 -9.59
N SER A 85 -8.66 10.12 -8.53
CA SER A 85 -7.41 9.39 -8.36
C SER A 85 -7.43 8.11 -9.19
N HIS A 86 -7.24 8.20 -10.50
CA HIS A 86 -7.24 7.03 -11.37
C HIS A 86 -5.87 6.35 -11.32
N HIS A 87 -5.79 5.24 -10.58
CA HIS A 87 -4.66 4.33 -10.63
C HIS A 87 -4.70 3.58 -11.97
N ARG A 88 -3.77 3.86 -12.89
CA ARG A 88 -3.67 3.08 -14.14
C ARG A 88 -2.62 2.00 -13.99
N GLN A 89 -3.05 0.74 -14.11
CA GLN A 89 -2.16 -0.41 -14.08
C GLN A 89 -1.28 -0.45 -15.33
N MET A 90 0.02 -0.59 -15.09
CA MET A 90 1.05 -0.86 -16.10
C MET A 90 1.49 -2.31 -15.91
N GLY A 91 0.77 -3.26 -16.52
CA GLY A 91 0.97 -4.69 -16.31
C GLY A 91 1.99 -5.35 -17.26
N LYS A 92 2.46 -4.63 -18.29
CA LYS A 92 3.55 -5.10 -19.15
C LYS A 92 4.88 -4.58 -18.62
N PRO A 93 5.97 -5.37 -18.64
CA PRO A 93 7.27 -4.95 -18.12
C PRO A 93 7.82 -3.74 -18.88
N LYS A 94 7.52 -3.60 -20.17
CA LYS A 94 7.94 -2.46 -20.99
C LYS A 94 6.75 -1.88 -21.75
N GLY A 95 6.69 -0.57 -21.88
CA GLY A 95 5.67 0.09 -22.67
C GLY A 95 5.67 1.60 -22.59
N SER A 96 4.70 2.18 -23.28
CA SER A 96 4.39 3.60 -23.21
C SER A 96 2.89 3.81 -23.24
N ARG A 97 2.41 4.84 -22.55
CA ARG A 97 0.99 5.21 -22.49
C ARG A 97 0.84 6.71 -22.33
N ARG A 98 -0.12 7.28 -23.06
CA ARG A 98 -0.56 8.66 -22.81
C ARG A 98 -1.64 8.68 -21.73
N VAL A 99 -1.53 9.62 -20.80
CA VAL A 99 -2.45 9.83 -19.69
C VAL A 99 -2.80 11.31 -19.59
N GLY A 100 -4.03 11.61 -19.22
CA GLY A 100 -4.45 12.94 -18.80
C GLY A 100 -4.47 13.04 -17.27
N PHE A 101 -4.48 14.27 -16.76
CA PHE A 101 -4.70 14.55 -15.34
C PHE A 101 -6.16 14.30 -14.92
N GLU A 102 -7.09 14.41 -15.87
CA GLU A 102 -8.52 14.19 -15.69
C GLU A 102 -8.99 13.03 -16.57
N GLU A 103 -10.08 12.35 -16.19
CA GLU A 103 -10.58 11.16 -16.89
C GLU A 103 -10.95 11.42 -18.35
N ASN A 104 -11.58 12.57 -18.61
CA ASN A 104 -11.99 13.02 -19.94
C ASN A 104 -11.17 14.22 -20.45
N GLY A 105 -10.04 14.50 -19.79
CA GLY A 105 -9.17 15.61 -20.15
C GLY A 105 -8.20 15.27 -21.29
N PRO A 106 -7.48 16.27 -21.82
CA PRO A 106 -6.44 16.03 -22.81
C PRO A 106 -5.34 15.12 -22.26
N ALA A 107 -4.94 14.12 -23.04
CA ALA A 107 -3.85 13.21 -22.70
C ALA A 107 -2.48 13.87 -22.94
N ASN A 108 -2.18 14.88 -22.13
CA ASN A 108 -1.00 15.76 -22.24
C ASN A 108 0.26 15.20 -21.58
N VAL A 109 0.19 14.02 -20.98
CA VAL A 109 1.32 13.35 -20.34
C VAL A 109 1.62 12.04 -21.06
N GLN A 110 2.86 11.84 -21.47
CA GLN A 110 3.34 10.57 -21.99
C GLN A 110 4.21 9.87 -20.94
N VAL A 111 3.81 8.66 -20.55
CA VAL A 111 4.55 7.83 -19.61
C VAL A 111 5.19 6.70 -20.39
N CYS A 112 6.50 6.53 -20.27
CA CYS A 112 7.27 5.43 -20.85
C CYS A 112 7.97 4.68 -19.72
N TRP A 113 8.00 3.35 -19.78
CA TRP A 113 8.64 2.56 -18.74
C TRP A 113 9.31 1.32 -19.31
N ASP A 114 10.35 0.87 -18.62
CA ASP A 114 11.00 -0.42 -18.85
C ASP A 114 11.43 -1.01 -17.51
N LEU A 115 10.79 -2.12 -17.15
CA LEU A 115 11.06 -2.97 -15.99
C LEU A 115 11.58 -4.34 -16.45
N SER A 116 11.86 -4.54 -17.75
CA SER A 116 12.19 -5.86 -18.30
C SER A 116 13.49 -6.45 -17.74
N SER A 117 14.39 -5.58 -17.29
CA SER A 117 15.66 -5.95 -16.65
C SER A 117 15.63 -5.72 -15.14
N ALA A 118 14.47 -5.35 -14.58
CA ALA A 118 14.36 -4.94 -13.18
C ALA A 118 14.61 -6.13 -12.25
N ARG A 119 15.31 -5.86 -11.14
CA ARG A 119 15.63 -6.86 -10.13
C ARG A 119 14.71 -6.68 -8.93
N PHE A 120 14.20 -7.78 -8.39
CA PHE A 120 13.31 -7.78 -7.25
C PHE A 120 13.81 -8.79 -6.21
N GLU A 121 13.59 -8.48 -4.95
CA GLU A 121 13.80 -9.42 -3.84
C GLU A 121 12.44 -9.98 -3.37
N SER A 122 12.20 -10.07 -2.07
CA SER A 122 10.94 -10.51 -1.47
C SER A 122 9.81 -9.48 -1.60
N GLY A 123 10.14 -8.23 -1.95
CA GLY A 123 9.20 -7.11 -2.05
C GLY A 123 8.69 -6.84 -3.47
N PRO A 124 7.67 -5.98 -3.62
CA PRO A 124 7.09 -5.60 -4.89
C PRO A 124 7.87 -4.49 -5.63
N GLU A 125 8.74 -3.76 -4.93
CA GLU A 125 9.54 -2.65 -5.47
C GLU A 125 10.81 -3.16 -6.18
N PRO A 126 11.16 -2.63 -7.36
CA PRO A 126 12.41 -2.96 -8.04
C PRO A 126 13.62 -2.35 -7.31
N LEU A 127 14.68 -3.14 -7.14
CA LEU A 127 15.96 -2.71 -6.57
C LEU A 127 16.84 -1.94 -7.54
N GLY A 128 16.58 -2.06 -8.85
CA GLY A 128 17.35 -1.41 -9.90
C GLY A 128 17.14 -2.04 -11.26
N SER A 129 17.90 -1.55 -12.24
CA SER A 129 17.82 -1.89 -13.66
C SER A 129 16.44 -1.61 -14.27
N PHE A 130 15.87 -0.44 -13.95
CA PHE A 130 14.57 -0.01 -14.45
C PHE A 130 14.49 1.49 -14.74
N TYR A 131 13.48 1.90 -15.51
CA TYR A 131 13.09 3.30 -15.59
C TYR A 131 11.58 3.51 -15.75
N ILE A 132 11.12 4.67 -15.28
CA ILE A 132 9.85 5.32 -15.62
C ILE A 132 10.16 6.77 -16.00
N VAL A 133 9.82 7.14 -17.24
CA VAL A 133 9.92 8.52 -17.76
C VAL A 133 8.53 9.09 -17.92
N ILE A 134 8.31 10.28 -17.37
CA ILE A 134 7.05 11.03 -17.48
C ILE A 134 7.35 12.33 -18.24
N LEU A 135 6.80 12.44 -19.45
CA LEU A 135 6.95 13.60 -20.32
C LEU A 135 5.69 14.46 -20.27
N LEU A 136 5.85 15.73 -19.90
CA LEU A 136 4.79 16.73 -19.86
C LEU A 136 4.86 17.58 -21.14
N ALA A 137 3.84 17.46 -22.00
CA ALA A 137 3.83 18.15 -23.29
C ALA A 137 3.66 19.68 -23.16
N ASP A 138 2.98 20.14 -22.11
CA ASP A 138 2.64 21.56 -21.92
C ASP A 138 3.82 22.41 -21.42
N SER A 139 4.68 21.83 -20.60
CA SER A 139 5.87 22.51 -20.06
C SER A 139 7.19 22.03 -20.69
N GLN A 140 7.14 21.12 -21.67
CA GLN A 140 8.31 20.42 -22.22
C GLN A 140 9.24 19.88 -21.12
N THR A 141 8.65 19.31 -20.06
CA THR A 141 9.38 18.81 -18.89
C THR A 141 9.42 17.29 -18.89
N ALA A 142 10.56 16.71 -18.54
CA ALA A 142 10.72 15.28 -18.31
C ALA A 142 11.01 15.01 -16.83
N LEU A 143 10.35 14.00 -16.27
CA LEU A 143 10.63 13.46 -14.95
C LEU A 143 11.11 12.03 -15.10
N PHE A 144 12.14 11.67 -14.35
CA PHE A 144 12.77 10.37 -14.41
C PHE A 144 12.76 9.69 -13.04
N LEU A 145 12.41 8.40 -13.03
CA LEU A 145 12.51 7.53 -11.86
C LEU A 145 13.19 6.23 -12.27
N GLY A 146 14.18 5.78 -11.50
CA GLY A 146 14.96 4.57 -11.78
C GLY A 146 16.47 4.86 -11.81
N ASP A 147 17.25 3.91 -12.33
CA ASP A 147 18.72 3.95 -12.36
C ASP A 147 19.30 3.86 -13.78
N MET A 148 18.43 3.88 -14.80
CA MET A 148 18.83 3.74 -16.21
C MET A 148 18.89 5.07 -16.99
N GLU A 149 19.22 6.19 -16.33
CA GLU A 149 19.26 7.52 -16.98
C GLU A 149 20.28 7.61 -18.13
N ASP A 150 21.38 6.86 -18.01
CA ASP A 150 22.42 6.78 -19.03
C ASP A 150 22.06 5.90 -20.23
N ASN A 151 20.92 5.21 -20.19
CA ASN A 151 20.49 4.36 -21.30
C ASN A 151 20.24 5.24 -22.55
N PRO A 152 20.80 4.88 -23.73
CA PRO A 152 20.61 5.66 -24.96
C PRO A 152 19.14 5.87 -25.33
N ASN A 153 18.26 4.91 -25.04
CA ASN A 153 16.83 5.05 -25.30
C ASN A 153 16.20 6.10 -24.39
N VAL A 154 16.61 6.18 -23.12
CA VAL A 154 16.14 7.20 -22.17
C VAL A 154 16.65 8.57 -22.60
N ARG A 155 17.93 8.71 -22.94
CA ARG A 155 18.52 9.97 -23.43
C ARG A 155 17.82 10.48 -24.69
N ASN A 156 17.53 9.58 -25.64
CA ASN A 156 16.76 9.94 -26.84
C ASN A 156 15.31 10.33 -26.51
N LEU A 157 14.68 9.65 -25.55
CA LEU A 157 13.30 9.91 -25.14
C LEU A 157 13.13 11.28 -24.48
N VAL A 158 14.10 11.71 -23.67
CA VAL A 158 14.08 13.02 -22.99
C VAL A 158 14.78 14.12 -23.80
N SER A 159 15.23 13.82 -25.01
CA SER A 159 15.86 14.80 -25.89
C SER A 159 14.89 15.94 -26.20
N GLY A 160 15.31 17.17 -25.94
CA GLY A 160 14.47 18.36 -26.10
C GLY A 160 13.51 18.65 -24.95
N TYR A 161 13.58 17.91 -23.84
CA TYR A 161 12.85 18.19 -22.61
C TYR A 161 13.77 18.74 -21.53
N ASP A 162 13.22 19.60 -20.69
CA ASP A 162 13.86 20.06 -19.46
C ASP A 162 13.69 19.00 -18.36
N ILE A 163 14.80 18.42 -17.90
CA ILE A 163 14.80 17.31 -16.94
C ILE A 163 14.69 17.86 -15.52
N ARG A 164 13.64 17.45 -14.80
CA ARG A 164 13.39 17.87 -13.42
C ARG A 164 13.50 16.70 -12.45
N THR A 165 14.03 16.98 -11.27
CA THR A 165 14.26 15.98 -10.22
C THR A 165 12.96 15.67 -9.46
N LEU A 166 12.76 14.40 -9.15
CA LEU A 166 11.72 13.93 -8.25
C LEU A 166 12.27 13.85 -6.82
N SER A 167 11.58 14.44 -5.85
CA SER A 167 11.90 14.29 -4.43
C SER A 167 10.84 13.43 -3.75
N LEU A 168 11.24 12.32 -3.13
CA LEU A 168 10.33 11.48 -2.35
C LEU A 168 9.78 12.29 -1.16
N VAL A 169 8.46 12.33 -1.01
CA VAL A 169 7.78 13.06 0.09
C VAL A 169 7.00 12.14 1.03
N SER A 170 6.57 10.97 0.57
CA SER A 170 5.93 9.97 1.43
C SER A 170 6.06 8.57 0.86
N GLN A 171 6.11 7.58 1.75
CA GLN A 171 6.07 6.17 1.43
C GLN A 171 5.01 5.48 2.29
N TYR A 172 4.29 4.54 1.70
CA TYR A 172 3.27 3.72 2.35
C TYR A 172 3.45 2.27 1.93
N GLU A 173 3.46 1.37 2.91
CA GLU A 173 3.67 -0.06 2.68
C GLU A 173 2.45 -0.85 3.12
N HIS A 174 2.04 -1.78 2.26
CA HIS A 174 0.91 -2.65 2.52
C HIS A 174 1.39 -4.06 2.78
N PHE A 175 1.10 -4.57 3.97
CA PHE A 175 1.44 -5.94 4.37
C PHE A 175 0.18 -6.79 4.43
N ASN A 176 0.24 -7.97 3.79
CA ASN A 176 -0.77 -9.01 3.92
C ASN A 176 -0.27 -10.03 4.94
N GLY A 177 -1.06 -10.29 5.99
CA GLY A 177 -0.71 -11.28 7.00
C GLY A 177 -1.94 -11.74 7.76
N GLN A 178 -1.85 -12.93 8.35
CA GLN A 178 -2.89 -13.47 9.21
C GLN A 178 -2.40 -13.47 10.67
N GLY A 179 -3.21 -12.90 11.57
CA GLY A 179 -2.95 -12.95 13.01
C GLY A 179 -2.11 -11.79 13.54
N SER A 180 -1.29 -12.08 14.56
CA SER A 180 -0.54 -11.10 15.37
C SER A 180 0.94 -10.97 14.99
N ASN A 181 1.29 -11.45 13.79
CA ASN A 181 2.67 -11.49 13.33
C ASN A 181 3.29 -10.09 13.28
N PRO A 182 4.53 -9.93 13.76
CA PRO A 182 5.22 -8.67 13.64
C PRO A 182 5.46 -8.34 12.17
N ILE A 183 5.27 -7.09 11.82
CA ILE A 183 5.65 -6.50 10.54
C ILE A 183 6.91 -5.70 10.82
N SER A 184 7.94 -5.85 9.99
CA SER A 184 9.10 -4.96 10.02
C SER A 184 9.35 -4.35 8.65
N THR A 185 9.86 -3.13 8.67
CA THR A 185 10.35 -2.41 7.50
C THR A 185 11.58 -1.60 7.91
N ARG A 186 12.40 -1.22 6.94
CA ARG A 186 13.59 -0.43 7.17
C ARG A 186 13.48 0.92 6.49
N VAL A 187 13.88 1.97 7.21
CA VAL A 187 13.79 3.35 6.71
C VAL A 187 15.03 4.14 7.10
N ARG A 188 15.42 5.08 6.23
CA ARG A 188 16.45 6.06 6.54
C ARG A 188 15.84 7.38 6.94
N PHE A 189 16.16 7.89 8.11
CA PHE A 189 15.79 9.25 8.51
C PHE A 189 16.78 10.25 7.90
N GLY A 190 16.28 11.25 7.17
CA GLY A 190 17.11 12.38 6.72
C GLY A 190 18.08 12.13 5.56
N GLY A 191 17.82 11.17 4.66
CA GLY A 191 18.52 11.02 3.37
C GLY A 191 19.95 10.44 3.42
N SER A 192 20.79 10.95 4.32
CA SER A 192 22.18 10.53 4.55
C SER A 192 22.41 9.78 5.87
N GLY A 193 21.36 9.56 6.66
CA GLY A 193 21.43 8.84 7.94
C GLY A 193 21.62 7.33 7.81
N SER A 194 21.76 6.67 8.95
CA SER A 194 21.68 5.20 9.05
C SER A 194 20.28 4.70 8.69
N GLU A 195 20.22 3.47 8.20
CA GLU A 195 18.96 2.73 8.08
C GLU A 195 18.53 2.24 9.47
N HIS A 196 17.25 2.40 9.79
CA HIS A 196 16.64 2.01 11.05
C HIS A 196 15.51 1.02 10.80
N GLU A 197 15.41 -0.02 11.64
CA GLU A 197 14.31 -0.97 11.56
C GLU A 197 13.11 -0.44 12.35
N ILE A 198 11.95 -0.33 11.69
CA ILE A 198 10.66 -0.09 12.33
C ILE A 198 9.92 -1.42 12.39
N MET A 199 9.56 -1.85 13.60
CA MET A 199 8.76 -3.05 13.82
C MET A 199 7.41 -2.70 14.46
N ILE A 200 6.33 -3.22 13.87
CA ILE A 200 4.97 -3.10 14.37
C ILE A 200 4.49 -4.50 14.77
N LYS A 201 4.13 -4.67 16.05
CA LYS A 201 3.57 -5.93 16.58
C LYS A 201 2.24 -5.65 17.25
N CYS A 202 1.24 -6.49 16.97
CA CYS A 202 -0.08 -6.39 17.58
C CYS A 202 -0.51 -7.75 18.12
N GLY A 203 -0.41 -7.98 19.42
CA GLY A 203 -0.72 -9.26 20.03
C GLY A 203 -0.62 -9.25 21.55
N PRO A 204 -0.84 -10.40 22.22
CA PRO A 204 -0.54 -10.53 23.64
C PRO A 204 0.96 -10.36 23.88
N GLU A 205 1.31 -9.76 25.01
CA GLU A 205 2.69 -9.72 25.51
C GLU A 205 2.96 -10.94 26.40
N GLU A 206 4.16 -11.51 26.32
CA GLU A 206 4.57 -12.73 27.03
C GLU A 206 4.47 -12.57 28.57
N ASP A 207 4.95 -11.43 29.09
CA ASP A 207 4.85 -11.04 30.51
C ASP A 207 3.81 -9.94 30.77
N GLY A 208 2.82 -9.79 29.88
CA GLY A 208 1.91 -8.65 29.87
C GLY A 208 0.43 -8.99 30.03
N PRO A 209 -0.47 -8.00 29.88
CA PRO A 209 -1.90 -8.25 29.92
C PRO A 209 -2.31 -9.20 28.79
N ARG A 210 -3.25 -10.13 29.06
CA ARG A 210 -3.81 -11.03 28.04
C ARG A 210 -4.54 -10.31 26.90
N SER A 211 -4.88 -9.04 27.10
CA SER A 211 -5.49 -8.19 26.08
C SER A 211 -4.47 -7.78 25.01
N PRO A 212 -4.84 -7.69 23.73
CA PRO A 212 -3.92 -7.31 22.67
C PRO A 212 -3.29 -5.93 22.94
N VAL A 213 -1.98 -5.86 22.72
CA VAL A 213 -1.15 -4.66 22.81
C VAL A 213 -0.59 -4.38 21.42
N LEU A 214 -0.71 -3.13 20.97
CA LEU A 214 0.01 -2.63 19.79
C LEU A 214 1.31 -2.02 20.29
N SER A 215 2.42 -2.46 19.72
CA SER A 215 3.75 -1.90 19.99
C SER A 215 4.44 -1.52 18.70
N ILE A 216 5.09 -0.37 18.70
CA ILE A 216 6.00 0.08 17.65
C ILE A 216 7.38 0.19 18.27
N SER A 217 8.37 -0.42 17.62
CA SER A 217 9.77 -0.35 18.01
C SER A 217 10.60 0.24 16.87
N ILE A 218 11.66 0.97 17.22
CA ILE A 218 12.71 1.44 16.32
C ILE A 218 14.02 0.85 16.81
N ASP A 219 14.72 0.09 15.96
CA ASP A 219 15.96 -0.64 16.30
C ASP A 219 15.82 -1.42 17.61
N GLU A 220 14.81 -2.30 17.65
CA GLU A 220 14.44 -3.13 18.81
C GLU A 220 13.96 -2.34 20.06
N LYS A 221 14.11 -1.02 20.09
CA LYS A 221 13.66 -0.16 21.19
C LYS A 221 12.21 0.22 21.01
N ARG A 222 11.35 -0.22 21.93
CA ARG A 222 9.92 0.11 21.93
C ARG A 222 9.70 1.62 22.15
N VAL A 223 9.06 2.28 21.20
CA VAL A 223 8.75 3.72 21.21
C VAL A 223 7.26 4.02 21.40
N VAL A 224 6.39 3.11 20.97
CA VAL A 224 4.94 3.22 21.18
C VAL A 224 4.41 1.95 21.82
N ARG A 225 3.48 2.10 22.77
CA ARG A 225 2.76 0.98 23.38
C ARG A 225 1.33 1.38 23.70
N VAL A 226 0.38 0.76 23.02
CA VAL A 226 -1.06 0.95 23.25
C VAL A 226 -1.62 -0.33 23.84
N LYS A 227 -2.04 -0.26 25.10
CA LYS A 227 -2.67 -1.38 25.81
C LYS A 227 -4.17 -1.40 25.58
N ARG A 228 -4.79 -2.57 25.79
CA ARG A 228 -6.25 -2.74 25.79
C ARG A 228 -6.88 -2.22 24.51
N LEU A 229 -6.38 -2.66 23.36
CA LEU A 229 -6.98 -2.35 22.07
C LEU A 229 -8.41 -2.92 22.01
N GLN A 230 -9.39 -2.16 22.48
CA GLN A 230 -10.79 -2.41 22.23
C GLN A 230 -11.14 -1.71 20.91
N TRP A 231 -10.86 -2.39 19.81
CA TRP A 231 -11.37 -2.00 18.52
C TRP A 231 -12.89 -2.21 18.53
N ASN A 232 -13.62 -1.23 19.06
CA ASN A 232 -15.06 -1.17 18.88
C ASN A 232 -15.31 -0.80 17.43
N PHE A 233 -15.41 -1.80 16.56
CA PHE A 233 -15.78 -1.62 15.16
C PHE A 233 -17.18 -0.97 15.14
N ARG A 234 -17.26 0.34 14.89
CA ARG A 234 -18.53 1.09 14.80
C ARG A 234 -18.99 1.21 13.35
N GLY A 235 -19.03 0.11 12.62
CA GLY A 235 -19.62 0.12 11.28
C GLY A 235 -19.44 -1.16 10.50
N ASN A 236 -20.56 -1.82 10.19
CA ASN A 236 -20.81 -2.40 8.88
C ASN A 236 -22.33 -2.41 8.70
N GLN A 237 -22.89 -1.35 8.08
CA GLN A 237 -24.12 -1.55 7.33
C GLN A 237 -23.73 -2.38 6.10
N LEU A 238 -23.95 -3.69 6.16
CA LEU A 238 -24.18 -4.44 4.93
C LEU A 238 -25.44 -3.85 4.31
N LYS A 239 -25.29 -3.08 3.23
CA LYS A 239 -26.40 -2.91 2.31
C LYS A 239 -26.45 -4.18 1.49
N ASP A 240 -27.41 -5.04 1.81
CA ASP A 240 -27.84 -6.08 0.88
C ASP A 240 -28.21 -5.38 -0.44
N ILE A 241 -27.52 -5.75 -1.51
CA ILE A 241 -27.93 -5.39 -2.87
C ILE A 241 -28.90 -6.49 -3.27
N THR A 242 -30.19 -6.21 -3.13
CA THR A 242 -31.26 -6.98 -3.77
C THR A 242 -31.64 -6.31 -5.09
#